data_AF-A0A7X5DEB7-F1
#
_entry.id   AF-A0A7X5DEB7-F1
#
_cell.length_a   1.000
_cell.length_b   1.000
_cell.length_c   1.000
_cell.angle_alpha   90.00
_cell.angle_beta   90.00
_cell.angle_gamma   90.00
#
_symmetry.space_group_name_H-M   'P 1'
#
loop_
_entity.id
_entity.type
_entity.pdbx_description
1 polymer ?
#
loop_
_entity_poly.entity_id
_entity_poly.type
_entity_poly.pdbx_seq_one_letter_code
_entity_poly.pdbx_strand_id
1 'polypeptide(L)'
;YRAVQDNVVRDVAFFLLLTTVIGIAVFALMSHFVLRPLESMKAAFGEVSEGRLHQPMDNAATAREVSSLIDRFNAMAAELRVTYAGLEDQVAERTRDLRRANEELAAQRDSLEALSAQLAKESQVKSDLLSMVNHELRTPLTSIITLAQIALESGNADGDERRSWEEVRKSSSVLLGMINNMLDMARFDAGAMAVSREVMDLGDI
;
A
#
# COMPACT_ATOMS: atom_id res chain seq x y z
N TYR A 1 86.84 -13.38 53.65
CA TYR A 1 86.39 -12.71 52.41
C TYR A 1 85.59 -13.60 51.48
N ARG A 2 86.06 -14.79 51.05
CA ARG A 2 85.27 -15.71 50.18
C ARG A 2 83.91 -16.11 50.75
N ALA A 3 83.84 -16.50 52.04
CA ALA A 3 82.58 -16.89 52.69
C ALA A 3 81.52 -15.76 52.76
N VAL A 4 81.95 -14.49 52.76
CA VAL A 4 81.02 -13.34 52.74
C VAL A 4 80.50 -13.11 51.32
N GLN A 5 81.34 -13.28 50.30
CA GLN A 5 80.92 -13.18 48.89
C GLN A 5 79.93 -14.29 48.52
N ASP A 6 80.12 -15.52 48.99
CA ASP A 6 79.21 -16.64 48.71
C ASP A 6 77.81 -16.44 49.33
N ASN A 7 77.74 -15.87 50.54
CA ASN A 7 76.47 -15.54 51.18
C ASN A 7 75.71 -14.44 50.41
N VAL A 8 76.41 -13.38 49.97
CA VAL A 8 75.79 -12.28 49.21
C VAL A 8 75.26 -12.75 47.86
N VAL A 9 76.00 -13.61 47.15
CA VAL A 9 75.55 -14.15 45.86
C VAL A 9 74.29 -15.02 46.04
N ARG A 10 74.24 -15.84 47.09
CA ARG A 10 73.05 -16.65 47.40
C ARG A 10 71.83 -15.80 47.70
N ASP A 11 71.98 -14.72 48.47
CA ASP A 11 70.86 -13.86 48.84
C ASP A 11 70.32 -13.10 47.61
N VAL A 12 71.21 -12.58 46.75
CA VAL A 12 70.82 -11.93 45.49
C VAL A 12 70.10 -12.92 44.57
N ALA A 13 70.63 -14.13 44.42
CA ALA A 13 69.99 -15.17 43.61
C ALA A 13 68.60 -15.54 44.16
N PHE A 14 68.46 -15.62 45.48
CA PHE A 14 67.17 -15.86 46.13
C PHE A 14 66.16 -14.73 45.85
N PHE A 15 66.56 -13.45 45.98
CA PHE A 15 65.66 -12.32 45.69
C PHE A 15 65.26 -12.25 44.21
N LEU A 16 66.17 -12.57 43.29
CA LEU A 16 65.85 -12.64 41.86
C LEU A 16 64.86 -13.76 41.55
N LEU A 17 65.05 -14.93 42.17
CA LEU A 17 64.12 -16.04 42.02
C LEU A 17 62.74 -15.69 42.60
N LEU A 18 62.71 -15.11 43.80
CA LEU A 18 61.47 -14.71 44.47
C LEU A 18 60.68 -13.68 43.65
N THR A 19 61.35 -12.64 43.15
CA THR A 19 60.69 -11.60 42.32
C THR A 19 60.17 -12.17 41.00
N THR A 20 60.92 -13.08 40.39
CA THR A 20 60.48 -13.78 39.17
C THR A 20 59.23 -14.62 39.43
N VAL A 21 59.22 -15.40 40.53
CA VAL A 21 58.06 -16.23 40.90
C VAL A 21 56.83 -15.37 41.19
N ILE A 22 56.98 -14.27 41.92
CA ILE A 22 55.89 -13.32 42.18
C ILE A 22 55.38 -12.72 40.86
N GLY A 23 56.28 -12.32 39.96
CA GLY A 23 55.90 -11.79 38.66
C GLY A 23 55.07 -12.77 37.84
N ILE A 24 55.49 -14.04 37.79
CA ILE A 24 54.76 -15.11 37.10
C ILE A 24 53.39 -15.33 37.77
N ALA A 25 53.33 -15.37 39.10
CA ALA A 25 52.08 -15.55 39.84
C ALA A 25 51.09 -14.40 39.59
N VAL A 26 51.56 -13.15 39.64
CA VAL A 26 50.73 -11.96 39.34
C VAL A 26 50.28 -11.98 37.89
N PHE A 27 51.15 -12.31 36.93
CA PHE A 27 50.80 -12.42 35.53
C PHE A 27 49.73 -13.49 35.29
N ALA A 28 49.88 -14.67 35.89
CA ALA A 28 48.90 -15.75 35.80
C ALA A 28 47.55 -15.34 36.41
N LEU A 29 47.56 -14.68 37.57
CA LEU A 29 46.36 -14.17 38.22
C LEU A 29 45.66 -13.11 37.35
N MET A 30 46.40 -12.12 36.84
CA MET A 30 45.88 -11.08 35.97
C MET A 30 45.31 -11.66 34.67
N SER A 31 46.01 -12.62 34.07
CA SER A 31 45.57 -13.30 32.85
C SER A 31 44.25 -14.04 33.07
N HIS A 32 44.13 -14.75 34.19
CA HIS A 32 42.95 -15.57 34.48
C HIS A 32 41.75 -14.75 34.95
N PHE A 33 41.94 -13.79 35.85
CA PHE A 33 40.84 -13.05 36.49
C PHE A 33 40.41 -11.78 35.73
N VAL A 34 41.21 -11.29 34.77
CA VAL A 34 40.96 -10.02 34.07
C VAL A 34 41.01 -10.18 32.54
N LEU A 35 42.14 -10.59 31.95
CA LEU A 35 42.31 -10.56 30.48
C LEU A 35 41.37 -11.53 29.75
N ARG A 36 41.31 -12.80 30.20
CA ARG A 36 40.42 -13.80 29.59
C ARG A 36 38.94 -13.38 29.58
N PRO A 37 38.35 -12.96 30.72
CA PRO A 37 36.96 -12.52 30.73
C PRO A 37 36.68 -11.30 29.83
N LEU A 38 37.64 -10.37 29.71
CA LEU A 38 37.51 -9.25 28.78
C LEU A 38 37.50 -9.69 27.30
N GLU A 39 38.31 -10.68 26.93
CA GLU A 39 38.27 -11.27 25.59
C GLU A 39 36.93 -11.96 25.31
N SER A 40 36.41 -12.72 26.28
CA SER A 40 35.09 -13.35 26.17
C SER A 40 33.97 -12.31 26.02
N MET A 41 34.07 -11.18 26.73
CA MET A 41 33.09 -10.09 26.65
C MET A 41 33.15 -9.40 25.28
N LYS A 42 34.35 -9.17 24.75
CA LYS A 42 34.53 -8.65 23.38
C LYS A 42 33.88 -9.57 22.35
N ALA A 43 34.03 -10.89 22.50
CA ALA A 43 33.38 -11.86 21.62
C ALA A 43 31.84 -11.80 21.75
N ALA A 44 31.32 -11.75 22.97
CA ALA A 44 29.89 -11.63 23.23
C ALA A 44 29.29 -10.35 22.62
N PHE A 45 29.97 -9.20 22.72
CA PHE A 45 29.55 -7.97 22.05
C PHE A 45 29.45 -8.13 20.52
N GLY A 46 30.39 -8.84 19.90
CA GLY A 46 30.33 -9.15 18.47
C GLY A 46 29.09 -9.97 18.12
N GLU A 47 28.76 -10.98 18.93
CA GLU A 47 27.54 -11.78 18.73
C GLU A 47 26.26 -10.96 18.91
N VAL A 48 26.18 -10.11 19.93
CA VAL A 48 25.05 -9.19 20.14
C VAL A 48 24.87 -8.25 18.95
N SER A 49 25.95 -7.71 18.39
CA SER A 49 25.91 -6.86 17.20
C SER A 49 25.39 -7.59 15.95
N GLU A 50 25.53 -8.90 15.89
CA GLU A 50 25.03 -9.74 14.80
C GLU A 50 23.63 -10.32 15.11
N GLY A 51 22.95 -9.81 16.15
CA GLY A 51 21.62 -10.25 16.56
C GLY A 51 21.59 -11.59 17.30
N ARG A 52 22.77 -12.15 17.63
CA ARG A 52 22.90 -13.43 18.33
C ARG A 52 23.00 -13.19 19.84
N LEU A 53 21.83 -13.10 20.48
CA LEU A 53 21.68 -12.91 21.93
C LEU A 53 21.69 -14.27 22.65
N HIS A 54 22.87 -14.87 22.81
CA HIS A 54 23.08 -16.16 23.49
C HIS A 54 23.04 -16.06 25.02
N GLN A 55 23.44 -17.15 25.70
CA GLN A 55 23.42 -17.31 27.16
C GLN A 55 24.21 -16.19 27.88
N PRO A 56 23.79 -15.81 29.09
CA PRO A 56 24.51 -14.84 29.90
C PRO A 56 25.94 -15.31 30.18
N MET A 57 26.87 -14.38 30.15
CA MET A 57 28.26 -14.65 30.50
C MET A 57 28.40 -14.98 31.98
N ASP A 58 29.18 -16.02 32.30
CA ASP A 58 29.53 -16.37 33.68
C ASP A 58 30.54 -15.36 34.27
N ASN A 59 30.33 -14.97 35.52
CA ASN A 59 31.13 -13.99 36.27
C ASN A 59 31.75 -14.57 37.55
N ALA A 60 31.58 -15.87 37.84
CA ALA A 60 31.91 -16.48 39.13
C ALA A 60 33.41 -16.46 39.50
N ALA A 61 34.30 -16.34 38.51
CA ALA A 61 35.76 -16.34 38.69
C ALA A 61 36.44 -15.06 38.16
N THR A 62 35.77 -13.91 38.26
CA THR A 62 36.31 -12.61 37.80
C THR A 62 36.69 -11.65 38.92
N ALA A 63 37.61 -10.73 38.63
CA ALA A 63 37.81 -9.55 39.47
C ALA A 63 36.49 -8.76 39.63
N ARG A 64 36.29 -8.11 40.78
CA ARG A 64 35.02 -7.47 41.15
C ARG A 64 34.54 -6.45 40.12
N GLU A 65 35.46 -5.62 39.62
CA GLU A 65 35.18 -4.60 38.61
C GLU A 65 34.74 -5.21 37.29
N VAL A 66 35.36 -6.32 36.90
CA VAL A 66 35.03 -7.07 35.67
C VAL A 66 33.69 -7.77 35.81
N SER A 67 33.43 -8.40 36.96
CA SER A 67 32.13 -9.02 37.29
C SER A 67 30.99 -8.00 37.20
N SER A 68 31.14 -6.81 37.78
CA SER A 68 30.10 -5.76 37.67
C SER A 68 29.86 -5.30 36.23
N LEU A 69 30.87 -5.31 35.37
CA LEU A 69 30.72 -4.95 33.96
C LEU A 69 29.98 -6.05 33.19
N ILE A 70 30.30 -7.33 33.46
CA ILE A 70 29.59 -8.48 32.91
C ILE A 70 28.11 -8.46 33.30
N ASP A 71 27.79 -8.14 34.55
CA ASP A 71 26.39 -8.06 35.02
C ASP A 71 25.58 -7.00 34.26
N ARG A 72 26.17 -5.81 34.04
CA ARG A 72 25.53 -4.73 33.28
C ARG A 72 25.34 -5.12 31.82
N PHE A 73 26.33 -5.78 31.22
CA PHE A 73 26.23 -6.28 29.85
C PHE A 73 25.12 -7.34 29.73
N ASN A 74 25.06 -8.30 30.65
CA ASN A 74 24.04 -9.34 30.68
C ASN A 74 22.63 -8.73 30.82
N ALA A 75 22.46 -7.71 31.67
CA ALA A 75 21.19 -7.00 31.82
C ALA A 75 20.76 -6.32 30.50
N MET A 76 21.68 -5.62 29.83
CA MET A 76 21.42 -5.00 28.54
C MET A 76 21.07 -6.03 27.45
N ALA A 77 21.81 -7.15 27.39
CA ALA A 77 21.55 -8.22 26.43
C ALA A 77 20.18 -8.88 26.66
N ALA A 78 19.76 -9.04 27.92
CA ALA A 78 18.44 -9.55 28.26
C ALA A 78 17.31 -8.58 27.84
N GLU A 79 17.48 -7.28 28.08
CA GLU A 79 16.51 -6.25 27.66
C GLU A 79 16.37 -6.17 26.13
N LEU A 80 17.50 -6.20 25.42
CA LEU A 80 17.51 -6.30 23.95
C LEU A 80 16.74 -7.53 23.47
N ARG A 81 16.97 -8.69 24.09
CA ARG A 81 16.29 -9.93 23.72
C ARG A 81 14.77 -9.85 23.86
N VAL A 82 14.30 -9.28 24.97
CA VAL A 82 12.87 -9.06 25.20
C VAL A 82 12.30 -8.08 24.16
N THR A 83 13.03 -7.00 23.87
CA THR A 83 12.61 -5.99 22.89
C THR A 83 12.53 -6.56 21.48
N TYR A 84 13.55 -7.30 21.04
CA TYR A 84 13.56 -7.94 19.72
C TYR A 84 12.44 -8.97 19.58
N ALA A 85 12.21 -9.81 20.58
CA ALA A 85 11.10 -10.76 20.57
C ALA A 85 9.74 -10.06 20.45
N GLY A 86 9.52 -8.98 21.20
CA GLY A 86 8.29 -8.19 21.10
C GLY A 86 8.12 -7.50 19.74
N LEU A 87 9.19 -6.99 19.15
CA LEU A 87 9.17 -6.40 17.82
C LEU A 87 8.87 -7.45 16.75
N GLU A 88 9.46 -8.65 16.83
CA GLU A 88 9.19 -9.75 15.90
C GLU A 88 7.71 -10.17 15.96
N ASP A 89 7.15 -10.30 17.15
CA ASP A 89 5.72 -10.60 17.34
C ASP A 89 4.84 -9.50 16.74
N GLN A 90 5.16 -8.23 17.02
CA GLN A 90 4.42 -7.09 16.48
C GLN A 90 4.52 -7.02 14.95
N VAL A 91 5.70 -7.27 14.37
CA VAL A 91 5.88 -7.32 12.91
C VAL A 91 5.08 -8.47 12.31
N ALA A 92 5.08 -9.64 12.95
CA ALA A 92 4.30 -10.79 12.48
C ALA A 92 2.79 -10.51 12.50
N GLU A 93 2.28 -9.89 13.56
CA GLU A 93 0.87 -9.47 13.67
C GLU A 93 0.52 -8.44 12.60
N ARG A 94 1.29 -7.35 12.50
CA ARG A 94 1.04 -6.30 11.49
C ARG A 94 1.13 -6.80 10.06
N THR A 95 2.03 -7.73 9.79
CA THR A 95 2.14 -8.37 8.47
C THR A 95 0.91 -9.21 8.16
N ARG A 96 0.34 -9.92 9.14
CA ARG A 96 -0.91 -10.68 8.96
C ARG A 96 -2.09 -9.74 8.68
N ASP A 97 -2.21 -8.66 9.43
CA ASP A 97 -3.29 -7.67 9.23
C ASP A 97 -3.20 -6.99 7.87
N LEU A 98 -2.00 -6.59 7.45
CA LEU A 98 -1.77 -6.02 6.12
C LEU A 98 -2.11 -7.00 4.99
N ARG A 99 -1.81 -8.29 5.16
CA ARG A 99 -2.21 -9.32 4.17
C ARG A 99 -3.73 -9.43 4.07
N ARG A 100 -4.43 -9.51 5.19
CA ARG A 100 -5.91 -9.56 5.22
C ARG A 100 -6.53 -8.32 4.57
N ALA A 101 -6.05 -7.13 4.92
CA ALA A 101 -6.55 -5.88 4.35
C ALA A 101 -6.30 -5.82 2.83
N ASN A 102 -5.14 -6.28 2.34
CA ASN A 102 -4.87 -6.36 0.90
C ASN A 102 -5.77 -7.35 0.18
N GLU A 103 -6.04 -8.52 0.78
CA GLU A 103 -6.95 -9.52 0.22
C GLU A 103 -8.38 -8.96 0.13
N GLU A 104 -8.84 -8.26 1.17
CA GLU A 104 -10.15 -7.60 1.17
C GLU A 104 -10.23 -6.48 0.12
N LEU A 105 -9.21 -5.63 0.03
CA LEU A 105 -9.11 -4.58 -1.00
C LEU A 105 -9.12 -5.16 -2.42
N ALA A 106 -8.43 -6.27 -2.65
CA ALA A 106 -8.44 -6.96 -3.94
C ALA A 106 -9.86 -7.47 -4.27
N ALA A 107 -10.53 -8.12 -3.33
CA ALA A 107 -11.90 -8.61 -3.53
C ALA A 107 -12.90 -7.46 -3.80
N GLN A 108 -12.79 -6.34 -3.07
CA GLN A 108 -13.62 -5.16 -3.29
C GLN A 108 -13.37 -4.55 -4.68
N ARG A 109 -12.09 -4.48 -5.10
CA ARG A 109 -11.73 -3.98 -6.42
C ARG A 109 -12.33 -4.84 -7.53
N ASP A 110 -12.21 -6.16 -7.42
CA ASP A 110 -12.77 -7.09 -8.41
C ASP A 110 -14.30 -6.94 -8.50
N SER A 111 -14.98 -6.78 -7.36
CA SER A 111 -16.42 -6.55 -7.32
C SER A 111 -16.81 -5.21 -7.97
N LEU A 112 -16.06 -4.14 -7.72
CA LEU A 112 -16.28 -2.84 -8.34
C LEU A 112 -16.05 -2.87 -9.85
N GLU A 113 -15.00 -3.53 -10.31
CA GLU A 113 -14.72 -3.70 -11.74
C GLU A 113 -15.84 -4.49 -12.44
N ALA A 114 -16.33 -5.57 -11.81
CA ALA A 114 -17.46 -6.34 -12.34
C ALA A 114 -18.75 -5.52 -12.40
N LEU A 115 -19.08 -4.76 -11.34
CA LEU A 115 -20.27 -3.92 -11.31
C LEU A 115 -20.19 -2.78 -12.34
N SER A 116 -19.02 -2.16 -12.49
CA SER A 116 -18.76 -1.13 -13.50
C SER A 116 -18.95 -1.66 -14.92
N ALA A 117 -18.41 -2.85 -15.21
CA ALA A 117 -18.60 -3.50 -16.50
C ALA A 117 -20.08 -3.84 -16.78
N GLN A 118 -20.82 -4.27 -15.76
CA GLN A 118 -22.26 -4.53 -15.86
C GLN A 118 -23.03 -3.24 -16.15
N LEU A 119 -22.77 -2.17 -15.41
CA LEU A 119 -23.39 -0.85 -15.61
C LEU A 119 -23.10 -0.30 -17.02
N ALA A 120 -21.86 -0.42 -17.49
CA ALA A 120 -21.48 0.01 -18.84
C ALA A 120 -22.27 -0.77 -19.91
N LYS A 121 -22.40 -2.10 -19.75
CA LYS A 121 -23.17 -2.94 -20.66
C LYS A 121 -24.66 -2.58 -20.64
N GLU A 122 -25.23 -2.36 -19.46
CA GLU A 122 -26.64 -1.98 -19.31
C GLU A 122 -26.93 -0.62 -19.93
N SER A 123 -26.04 0.36 -19.70
CA SER A 123 -26.10 1.68 -20.34
C SER A 123 -26.06 1.58 -21.87
N GLN A 124 -25.14 0.76 -22.41
CA GLN A 124 -25.04 0.54 -23.84
C GLN A 124 -26.33 -0.08 -24.42
N VAL A 125 -26.85 -1.15 -23.81
CA VAL A 125 -28.09 -1.81 -24.25
C VAL A 125 -29.27 -0.83 -24.21
N LYS A 126 -29.38 -0.01 -23.17
CA LYS A 126 -30.42 1.01 -23.05
C LYS A 126 -30.30 2.06 -24.17
N SER A 127 -29.09 2.52 -24.46
CA SER A 127 -28.82 3.47 -25.54
C SER A 127 -29.21 2.92 -26.91
N ASP A 128 -28.80 1.67 -27.20
CA ASP A 128 -29.10 0.99 -28.46
C ASP A 128 -30.62 0.77 -28.64
N LEU A 129 -31.31 0.35 -27.58
CA LEU A 129 -32.77 0.20 -27.58
C LEU A 129 -33.48 1.52 -27.88
N LEU A 130 -33.08 2.61 -27.21
CA LEU A 130 -33.72 3.92 -27.39
C LEU A 130 -33.46 4.48 -28.80
N SER A 131 -32.25 4.28 -29.33
CA SER A 131 -31.93 4.65 -30.71
C SER A 131 -32.77 3.87 -31.73
N MET A 132 -32.94 2.57 -31.53
CA MET A 132 -33.77 1.71 -32.37
C MET A 132 -35.25 2.15 -32.32
N VAL A 133 -35.82 2.31 -31.13
CA VAL A 133 -37.22 2.72 -30.95
C VAL A 133 -37.48 4.09 -31.57
N ASN A 134 -36.58 5.06 -31.42
CA ASN A 134 -36.74 6.36 -32.07
C ASN A 134 -36.76 6.21 -33.61
N HIS A 135 -35.84 5.44 -34.19
CA HIS A 135 -35.81 5.23 -35.64
C HIS A 135 -37.11 4.59 -36.16
N GLU A 136 -37.61 3.57 -35.46
CA GLU A 136 -38.86 2.87 -35.77
C GLU A 136 -40.10 3.75 -35.60
N LEU A 137 -40.11 4.70 -34.66
CA LEU A 137 -41.23 5.63 -34.45
C LEU A 137 -41.20 6.84 -35.40
N ARG A 138 -40.02 7.31 -35.77
CA ARG A 138 -39.85 8.44 -36.70
C ARG A 138 -40.43 8.14 -38.07
N THR A 139 -40.24 6.92 -38.58
CA THR A 139 -40.75 6.50 -39.90
C THR A 139 -42.27 6.65 -40.02
N PRO A 140 -43.11 6.02 -39.15
CA PRO A 140 -44.56 6.16 -39.22
C PRO A 140 -45.03 7.57 -38.88
N LEU A 141 -44.38 8.30 -37.96
CA LEU A 141 -44.71 9.70 -37.68
C LEU A 141 -44.48 10.60 -38.90
N THR A 142 -43.37 10.39 -39.60
CA THR A 142 -43.06 11.12 -40.84
C THR A 142 -44.12 10.81 -41.90
N SER A 143 -44.53 9.54 -42.03
CA SER A 143 -45.62 9.17 -42.93
C SER A 143 -46.95 9.85 -42.57
N ILE A 144 -47.33 9.91 -41.29
CA ILE A 144 -48.55 10.61 -40.84
C ILE A 144 -48.47 12.10 -41.17
N ILE A 145 -47.33 12.75 -40.90
CA ILE A 145 -47.11 14.16 -41.23
C ILE A 145 -47.26 14.38 -42.73
N THR A 146 -46.62 13.56 -43.57
CA THR A 146 -46.70 13.67 -45.04
C THR A 146 -48.11 13.45 -45.55
N LEU A 147 -48.84 12.44 -45.05
CA LEU A 147 -50.24 12.21 -45.43
C LEU A 147 -51.13 13.41 -45.07
N ALA A 148 -50.98 13.96 -43.85
CA ALA A 148 -51.71 15.15 -43.45
C ALA A 148 -51.36 16.36 -44.33
N GLN A 149 -50.10 16.48 -44.74
CA GLN A 149 -49.63 17.55 -45.62
C GLN A 149 -50.23 17.45 -47.03
N ILE A 150 -50.21 16.26 -47.63
CA ILE A 150 -50.83 15.98 -48.94
C ILE A 150 -52.34 16.26 -48.89
N ALA A 151 -53.03 15.84 -47.82
CA ALA A 151 -54.46 16.09 -47.67
C ALA A 151 -54.78 17.60 -47.63
N LEU A 152 -53.97 18.39 -46.91
CA LEU A 152 -54.10 19.85 -46.82
C LEU A 152 -53.80 20.58 -48.13
N GLU A 153 -52.88 20.04 -48.95
CA GLU A 153 -52.47 20.59 -50.25
C GLU A 153 -53.42 20.20 -51.39
N SER A 154 -54.12 19.06 -51.29
CA SER A 154 -55.04 18.57 -52.33
C SER A 154 -56.26 19.47 -52.60
N GLY A 155 -56.57 20.39 -51.68
CA GLY A 155 -57.64 21.39 -51.85
C GLY A 155 -59.07 20.84 -51.82
N ASN A 156 -59.26 19.53 -51.64
CA ASN A 156 -60.58 18.85 -51.68
C ASN A 156 -61.27 18.73 -50.31
N ALA A 157 -60.64 19.18 -49.23
CA ALA A 157 -61.15 19.05 -47.86
C ALA A 157 -62.11 20.18 -47.48
N ASP A 158 -63.21 19.84 -46.82
CA ASP A 158 -64.12 20.79 -46.14
C ASP A 158 -63.40 21.53 -44.98
N GLY A 159 -63.96 22.64 -44.49
CA GLY A 159 -63.44 23.41 -43.36
C GLY A 159 -63.26 22.61 -42.07
N ASP A 160 -64.08 21.57 -41.82
CA ASP A 160 -63.90 20.68 -40.66
C ASP A 160 -62.80 19.63 -40.89
N GLU A 161 -62.71 19.04 -42.09
CA GLU A 161 -61.62 18.13 -42.46
C GLU A 161 -60.27 18.85 -42.44
N ARG A 162 -60.21 20.08 -42.96
CA ARG A 162 -58.98 20.88 -42.98
C ARG A 162 -58.47 21.16 -41.57
N ARG A 163 -59.35 21.55 -40.64
CA ARG A 163 -58.99 21.72 -39.22
C ARG A 163 -58.47 20.43 -38.60
N SER A 164 -59.11 19.30 -38.90
CA SER A 164 -58.70 17.99 -38.41
C SER A 164 -57.29 17.60 -38.90
N TRP A 165 -56.99 17.79 -40.19
CA TRP A 165 -55.65 17.51 -40.73
C TRP A 165 -54.57 18.45 -40.21
N GLU A 166 -54.89 19.73 -39.97
CA GLU A 166 -53.97 20.68 -39.33
C GLU A 166 -53.62 20.26 -37.90
N GLU A 167 -54.59 19.74 -37.16
CA GLU A 167 -54.42 19.26 -35.78
C GLU A 167 -53.64 17.95 -35.71
N VAL A 168 -53.89 17.01 -36.62
CA VAL A 168 -53.09 15.77 -36.78
C VAL A 168 -51.64 16.13 -37.09
N ARG A 169 -51.40 17.00 -38.09
CA ARG A 169 -50.04 17.43 -38.46
C ARG A 169 -49.30 18.09 -37.30
N LYS A 170 -49.97 19.02 -36.59
CA LYS A 170 -49.38 19.71 -35.43
C LYS A 170 -49.03 18.71 -34.32
N SER A 171 -49.95 17.81 -33.99
CA SER A 171 -49.75 16.82 -32.93
C SER A 171 -48.62 15.83 -33.26
N SER A 172 -48.56 15.32 -34.50
CA SER A 172 -47.47 14.45 -34.95
C SER A 172 -46.11 15.15 -34.96
N SER A 173 -46.06 16.44 -35.32
CA SER A 173 -44.83 17.23 -35.30
C SER A 173 -44.32 17.47 -33.87
N VAL A 174 -45.23 17.74 -32.92
CA VAL A 174 -44.90 17.84 -31.48
C VAL A 174 -44.36 16.50 -30.96
N LEU A 175 -45.01 15.39 -31.29
CA LEU A 175 -44.59 14.06 -30.85
C LEU A 175 -43.20 13.70 -31.37
N LEU A 176 -42.91 14.01 -32.64
CA LEU A 176 -41.59 13.81 -33.24
C LEU A 176 -40.51 14.65 -32.52
N GLY A 177 -40.82 15.89 -32.17
CA GLY A 177 -39.93 16.74 -31.38
C GLY A 177 -39.66 16.17 -29.98
N MET A 178 -40.69 15.67 -29.29
CA MET A 178 -40.53 15.05 -27.97
C MET A 178 -39.67 13.78 -28.02
N ILE A 179 -39.85 12.94 -29.03
CA ILE A 179 -39.07 11.71 -29.20
C ILE A 179 -37.59 12.04 -29.48
N ASN A 180 -37.31 13.04 -30.31
CA ASN A 180 -35.92 13.49 -30.56
C ASN A 180 -35.27 14.02 -29.28
N ASN A 181 -35.96 14.87 -28.52
CA ASN A 181 -35.44 15.38 -27.25
C ASN A 181 -35.18 14.24 -26.24
N MET A 182 -36.01 13.19 -26.24
CA MET A 182 -35.80 12.01 -25.39
C MET A 182 -34.56 11.21 -25.79
N LEU A 183 -34.27 11.10 -27.10
CA LEU A 183 -33.04 10.46 -27.58
C LEU A 183 -31.80 11.28 -27.22
N ASP A 184 -31.87 12.60 -27.38
CA ASP A 184 -30.75 13.49 -27.03
C ASP A 184 -30.43 13.42 -25.54
N MET A 185 -31.46 13.39 -24.69
CA MET A 185 -31.31 13.16 -23.24
C MET A 185 -30.69 11.79 -22.94
N ALA A 186 -31.11 10.73 -23.64
CA ALA A 186 -30.56 9.39 -23.45
C ALA A 186 -29.08 9.28 -23.85
N ARG A 187 -28.68 9.98 -24.93
CA ARG A 187 -27.28 10.08 -25.35
C ARG A 187 -26.43 10.91 -24.38
N PHE A 188 -27.02 11.94 -23.78
CA PHE A 188 -26.39 12.74 -22.73
C PHE A 188 -26.10 11.89 -21.48
N ASP A 189 -27.09 11.16 -20.97
CA ASP A 189 -26.94 10.29 -19.78
C ASP A 189 -25.93 9.15 -20.01
N ALA A 190 -25.80 8.67 -21.25
CA ALA A 190 -24.81 7.67 -21.63
C ALA A 190 -23.39 8.24 -21.87
N GLY A 191 -23.19 9.55 -21.69
CA GLY A 191 -21.91 10.22 -21.95
C GLY A 191 -21.48 10.24 -23.42
N ALA A 192 -22.41 9.98 -24.35
CA ALA A 192 -22.14 9.79 -25.78
C ALA A 192 -22.27 11.08 -26.62
N MET A 193 -22.60 12.23 -26.01
CA MET A 193 -22.61 13.51 -26.73
C MET A 193 -21.17 13.98 -27.00
N ALA A 194 -20.71 13.74 -28.23
CA ALA A 194 -19.52 14.40 -28.76
C ALA A 194 -19.81 15.89 -28.95
N VAL A 195 -19.29 16.74 -28.06
CA VAL A 195 -19.32 18.19 -28.24
C VAL A 195 -18.37 18.54 -29.39
N SER A 196 -18.93 18.78 -30.58
CA SER A 196 -18.18 19.38 -31.68
C SER A 196 -17.92 20.86 -31.34
N ARG A 197 -16.67 21.19 -31.03
CA ARG A 197 -16.23 22.58 -30.91
C ARG A 197 -15.80 23.05 -32.30
N GLU A 198 -16.67 23.75 -32.99
CA GLU A 198 -16.29 24.52 -34.17
C GLU A 198 -15.89 25.94 -33.76
N VAL A 199 -14.83 26.46 -34.39
CA VAL A 199 -14.40 27.84 -34.22
C VAL A 199 -15.40 28.73 -34.95
N MET A 200 -16.31 29.33 -34.20
CA MET A 200 -17.23 30.34 -34.72
C MET A 200 -16.57 31.71 -34.62
N ASP A 201 -16.40 32.36 -35.77
CA ASP A 201 -16.03 33.77 -35.81
C ASP A 201 -17.25 34.59 -35.36
N LEU A 202 -17.10 35.34 -34.26
CA LEU A 202 -18.15 36.18 -33.68
C LEU A 202 -18.31 37.51 -34.43
N GLY A 203 -17.67 37.68 -35.59
CA GLY A 203 -17.74 38.88 -36.43
C GLY A 203 -19.05 39.09 -37.20
N ASP A 204 -19.95 38.11 -37.23
CA ASP A 204 -21.22 38.16 -38.01
C ASP A 204 -22.49 37.98 -37.13
N ILE A 205 -22.46 38.39 -35.85
CA ILE A 205 -23.66 38.57 -35.00
C ILE A 205 -23.93 40.05 -34.75
#